data_AF-A0A9W4PFT8-F1
#
_entry.id   AF-A0A9W4PFT8-F1
#
_cell.length_a   1.000
_cell.length_b   1.000
_cell.length_c   1.000
_cell.angle_alpha   90.00
_cell.angle_beta   90.00
_cell.angle_gamma   90.00
#
_symmetry.space_group_name_H-M   'P 1'
#
loop_
_entity.id
_entity.type
_entity.pdbx_description
1 polymer ?
#
loop_
_entity_poly.entity_id
_entity_poly.type
_entity_poly.pdbx_seq_one_letter_code
_entity_poly.pdbx_strand_id
1 'polypeptide(L)'
;MDGQHRLGGIGVYTKETSAMLNVPFLAFHCLDEDEEIKFFDIINTKAKGIGSSLSRYLKRNNDNLSWIATQLIINPDSPFYSIGTLIGKRNKDKHITLQNIHNFLKLLTRKSDLAELPKEKILYISLYYFNEIKNILPNQWSEYKKYRLTHIVCLNALSIAGNTIILENYNFSSNQLNNTKISKILTNIQNIDWSSEGSLKYLKGVSSSNFLAADLVTSFKK
;
A
#
# COMPACT_ATOMS: atom_id res chain seq x y z
N MET A 1 19.47 -1.75 18.40
CA MET A 1 20.87 -1.88 17.92
C MET A 1 20.88 -2.07 16.41
N ASP A 2 21.34 -1.07 15.69
CA ASP A 2 21.74 -1.23 14.29
C ASP A 2 23.14 -1.88 14.27
N GLY A 3 23.34 -2.89 13.41
CA GLY A 3 24.51 -3.77 13.47
C GLY A 3 24.21 -5.27 13.64
N GLN A 4 22.97 -5.70 13.41
CA GLN A 4 22.56 -7.13 13.53
C GLN A 4 23.46 -8.08 12.72
N HIS A 5 23.88 -7.68 11.51
CA HIS A 5 24.83 -8.47 10.72
C HIS A 5 26.21 -8.59 11.39
N ARG A 6 26.70 -7.52 12.05
CA ARG A 6 27.96 -7.54 12.78
C ARG A 6 27.87 -8.42 14.03
N LEU A 7 26.78 -8.30 14.79
CA LEU A 7 26.50 -9.18 15.93
C LEU A 7 26.37 -10.64 15.50
N GLY A 8 25.74 -10.90 14.35
CA GLY A 8 25.67 -12.24 13.76
C GLY A 8 27.05 -12.82 13.45
N GLY A 9 27.93 -12.04 12.82
CA GLY A 9 29.31 -12.46 12.53
C GLY A 9 30.14 -12.72 13.79
N ILE A 10 30.05 -11.84 14.80
CA ILE A 10 30.69 -12.04 16.10
C ILE A 10 30.14 -13.32 16.77
N GLY A 11 28.84 -13.56 16.67
CA GLY A 11 28.20 -14.77 17.18
C GLY A 11 28.71 -16.06 16.53
N VAL A 12 28.98 -16.05 15.23
CA VAL A 12 29.60 -17.19 14.52
C VAL A 12 31.05 -17.38 14.99
N TYR A 13 31.84 -16.32 14.99
CA TYR A 13 33.25 -16.36 15.36
C TYR A 13 33.47 -16.85 16.80
N THR A 14 32.70 -16.33 17.76
CA THR A 14 32.79 -16.74 19.18
C THR A 14 32.42 -18.21 19.37
N LYS A 15 31.46 -18.74 18.60
CA LYS A 15 31.12 -20.17 18.61
C LYS A 15 32.23 -21.06 18.04
N GLU A 16 32.86 -20.63 16.95
CA GLU A 16 33.91 -21.41 16.29
C GLU A 16 35.23 -21.41 17.06
N THR A 17 35.56 -20.29 17.70
CA THR A 17 36.88 -20.08 18.33
C THR A 17 36.86 -20.19 19.85
N SER A 18 35.68 -20.26 20.47
CA SER A 18 35.51 -20.13 21.93
C SER A 18 36.12 -18.85 22.52
N ALA A 19 36.40 -17.85 21.68
CA ALA A 19 36.97 -16.57 22.12
C ALA A 19 35.92 -15.71 22.82
N MET A 20 36.31 -15.07 23.92
CA MET A 20 35.53 -13.99 24.54
C MET A 20 35.91 -12.66 23.89
N LEU A 21 34.91 -11.98 23.31
CA LEU A 21 35.08 -10.68 22.66
C LEU A 21 34.26 -9.61 23.40
N ASN A 22 34.93 -8.55 23.81
CA ASN A 22 34.26 -7.36 24.30
C ASN A 22 33.73 -6.55 23.10
N VAL A 23 32.40 -6.39 23.02
CA VAL A 23 31.75 -5.66 21.94
C VAL A 23 31.45 -4.24 22.42
N PRO A 24 32.13 -3.20 21.88
CA PRO A 24 31.75 -1.83 22.19
C PRO A 24 30.37 -1.56 21.61
N PHE A 25 29.48 -1.00 22.42
CA PHE A 25 28.14 -0.62 21.99
C PHE A 25 27.83 0.80 22.45
N LEU A 26 26.95 1.45 21.70
CA LEU A 26 26.34 2.73 22.07
C LEU A 26 24.83 2.50 22.18
N ALA A 27 24.27 2.90 23.32
CA ALA A 27 22.84 2.82 23.57
C ALA A 27 22.29 4.22 23.80
N PHE A 28 21.25 4.57 23.04
CA PHE A 28 20.43 5.74 23.29
C PHE A 28 19.22 5.29 24.11
N HIS A 29 18.91 6.02 25.18
CA HIS A 29 17.78 5.72 26.07
C HIS A 29 16.81 6.91 26.10
N CYS A 30 15.55 6.65 26.46
CA CYS A 30 14.49 7.67 26.58
C CYS A 30 14.21 8.46 25.29
N LEU A 31 14.39 7.84 24.11
CA LEU A 31 13.93 8.44 22.86
C LEU A 31 12.40 8.29 22.74
N ASP A 32 11.72 9.33 22.29
CA ASP A 32 10.36 9.19 21.79
C ASP A 32 10.34 8.53 20.38
N GLU A 33 9.14 8.23 19.86
CA GLU A 33 9.02 7.54 18.56
C GLU A 33 9.59 8.37 17.41
N ASP A 34 9.43 9.69 17.42
CA ASP A 34 9.92 10.57 16.36
C ASP A 34 11.45 10.71 16.42
N GLU A 35 12.00 10.77 17.63
CA GLU A 35 13.44 10.74 17.88
C GLU A 35 14.06 9.41 17.45
N GLU A 36 13.43 8.27 17.77
CA GLU A 36 13.88 6.94 17.33
C GLU A 36 13.92 6.84 15.80
N ILE A 37 12.85 7.31 15.13
CA ILE A 37 12.76 7.36 13.67
C ILE A 37 13.89 8.21 13.07
N LYS A 38 14.12 9.40 13.64
CA LYS A 38 15.17 10.33 13.16
C LYS A 38 16.56 9.74 13.35
N PHE A 39 16.85 9.14 14.50
CA PHE A 39 18.12 8.46 14.76
C PHE A 39 18.32 7.29 13.80
N PHE A 40 17.30 6.47 13.59
CA PHE A 40 17.34 5.35 12.66
C PHE A 40 17.68 5.82 11.23
N ASP A 41 17.02 6.87 10.75
CA ASP A 41 17.27 7.44 9.41
C ASP A 41 18.69 8.03 9.29
N ILE A 42 19.20 8.73 10.32
CA ILE A 42 20.56 9.29 10.33
C ILE A 42 21.62 8.18 10.28
N ILE A 43 21.44 7.10 11.03
CA ILE A 43 22.39 5.97 11.03
C ILE A 43 22.38 5.26 9.67
N ASN A 44 21.18 5.04 9.11
CA ASN A 44 21.01 4.23 7.91
C ASN A 44 21.18 5.00 6.59
N THR A 45 21.26 6.34 6.60
CA THR A 45 21.47 7.14 5.38
C THR A 45 22.80 6.87 4.68
N LYS A 46 23.81 6.34 5.40
CA LYS A 46 25.12 5.96 4.84
C LYS A 46 25.27 4.45 4.57
N ALA A 47 24.30 3.63 4.97
CA ALA A 47 24.35 2.17 4.86
C ALA A 47 23.47 1.66 3.69
N LYS A 48 23.52 0.35 3.41
CA LYS A 48 22.71 -0.31 2.37
C LYS A 48 21.23 0.07 2.55
N GLY A 49 20.61 0.61 1.50
CA GLY A 49 19.35 1.35 1.60
C GLY A 49 18.23 0.61 2.35
N ILE A 50 17.56 1.34 3.25
CA ILE A 50 16.37 0.90 3.99
C ILE A 50 15.32 0.39 2.98
N GLY A 51 14.64 -0.72 3.31
CA GLY A 51 13.55 -1.24 2.49
C GLY A 51 12.47 -0.19 2.23
N SER A 52 11.95 -0.12 1.01
CA SER A 52 11.05 0.95 0.56
C SER A 52 9.81 1.14 1.44
N SER A 53 9.21 0.05 1.95
CA SER A 53 8.06 0.14 2.86
C SER A 53 8.45 0.74 4.22
N LEU A 54 9.59 0.36 4.79
CA LEU A 54 10.07 0.97 6.02
C LEU A 54 10.41 2.45 5.80
N SER A 55 11.09 2.79 4.69
CA SER A 55 11.38 4.17 4.34
C SER A 55 10.12 5.06 4.24
N ARG A 56 9.03 4.52 3.68
CA ARG A 56 7.74 5.22 3.62
C ARG A 56 7.12 5.39 5.01
N TYR A 57 7.16 4.35 5.84
CA TYR A 57 6.62 4.40 7.19
C TYR A 57 7.34 5.46 8.05
N LEU A 58 8.67 5.53 7.96
CA LEU A 58 9.46 6.53 8.69
C LEU A 58 9.17 7.96 8.21
N LYS A 59 8.89 8.14 6.91
CA LYS A 59 8.55 9.44 6.32
C LYS A 59 7.08 9.82 6.43
N ARG A 60 6.24 9.04 7.12
CA ARG A 60 4.78 9.26 7.18
C ARG A 60 4.39 10.64 7.71
N ASN A 61 5.19 11.24 8.61
CA ASN A 61 4.88 12.56 9.14
C ASN A 61 5.15 13.69 8.13
N ASN A 62 5.97 13.43 7.10
CA ASN A 62 6.42 14.42 6.11
C ASN A 62 5.87 14.17 4.70
N ASP A 63 5.34 12.98 4.40
CA ASP A 63 4.74 12.61 3.11
C ASP A 63 3.28 12.21 3.29
N ASN A 64 2.36 13.07 2.83
CA ASN A 64 0.91 12.85 2.95
C ASN A 64 0.47 11.49 2.42
N LEU A 65 1.01 11.01 1.29
CA LEU A 65 0.63 9.70 0.74
C LEU A 65 1.16 8.55 1.59
N SER A 66 2.32 8.73 2.24
CA SER A 66 2.86 7.74 3.19
C SER A 66 2.02 7.69 4.47
N TRP A 67 1.52 8.83 4.93
CA TRP A 67 0.55 8.89 6.02
C TRP A 67 -0.75 8.16 5.67
N ILE A 68 -1.36 8.48 4.53
CA ILE A 68 -2.61 7.84 4.08
C ILE A 68 -2.42 6.33 3.90
N ALA A 69 -1.31 5.90 3.28
CA ALA A 69 -1.00 4.48 3.12
C ALA A 69 -0.87 3.77 4.47
N THR A 70 -0.31 4.44 5.48
CA THR A 70 -0.19 3.91 6.84
C THR A 70 -1.58 3.74 7.45
N GLN A 71 -2.44 4.76 7.35
CA GLN A 71 -3.82 4.70 7.84
C GLN A 71 -4.62 3.57 7.18
N LEU A 72 -4.46 3.36 5.87
CA LEU A 72 -5.08 2.24 5.17
C LEU A 72 -4.58 0.86 5.65
N ILE A 73 -3.41 0.73 6.28
CA ILE A 73 -2.96 -0.55 6.85
C ILE A 73 -3.42 -0.74 8.29
N ILE A 74 -3.44 0.32 9.09
CA ILE A 74 -3.68 0.22 10.54
C ILE A 74 -5.15 0.38 10.94
N ASN A 75 -5.98 1.00 10.11
CA ASN A 75 -7.39 1.21 10.40
C ASN A 75 -8.19 -0.11 10.18
N PRO A 76 -8.89 -0.65 11.19
CA PRO A 76 -9.72 -1.85 11.06
C PRO A 76 -10.81 -1.77 9.98
N ASP A 77 -11.33 -0.58 9.71
CA ASP A 77 -12.35 -0.35 8.68
C ASP A 77 -11.78 -0.32 7.26
N SER A 78 -10.44 -0.37 7.13
CA SER A 78 -9.80 -0.42 5.83
C SER A 78 -9.89 -1.81 5.20
N PRO A 79 -10.13 -1.92 3.90
CA PRO A 79 -10.13 -3.20 3.22
C PRO A 79 -8.72 -3.82 3.15
N PHE A 80 -7.68 -3.04 3.44
CA PHE A 80 -6.29 -3.49 3.48
C PHE A 80 -5.80 -3.88 4.88
N TYR A 81 -6.60 -3.74 5.95
CA TYR A 81 -6.17 -4.02 7.33
C TYR A 81 -5.63 -5.44 7.51
N SER A 82 -6.36 -6.45 7.01
CA SER A 82 -5.99 -7.85 7.16
C SER A 82 -4.94 -8.33 6.17
N ILE A 83 -4.82 -7.69 5.00
CA ILE A 83 -3.93 -8.08 3.91
C ILE A 83 -2.66 -7.21 3.77
N GLY A 84 -2.58 -6.15 4.57
CA GLY A 84 -1.54 -5.13 4.56
C GLY A 84 -0.39 -5.40 5.53
N THR A 85 0.83 -4.98 5.15
CA THR A 85 2.02 -5.00 6.01
C THR A 85 2.81 -3.70 5.93
N LEU A 86 3.12 -3.11 7.09
CA LEU A 86 3.91 -1.88 7.22
C LEU A 86 5.39 -2.11 6.85
N ILE A 87 5.97 -3.21 7.34
CA ILE A 87 7.41 -3.50 7.25
C ILE A 87 7.81 -4.23 5.96
N GLY A 88 6.87 -4.44 5.03
CA GLY A 88 7.14 -5.03 3.71
C GLY A 88 7.38 -6.55 3.69
N LYS A 89 7.39 -7.22 4.86
CA LYS A 89 7.49 -8.69 4.94
C LYS A 89 6.15 -9.30 4.53
N ARG A 90 6.08 -9.80 3.29
CA ARG A 90 4.90 -10.50 2.77
C ARG A 90 4.80 -11.91 3.34
N ASN A 91 3.59 -12.34 3.64
CA ASN A 91 3.29 -13.75 3.93
C ASN A 91 1.99 -14.15 3.19
N LYS A 92 1.46 -15.34 3.47
CA LYS A 92 0.26 -15.88 2.80
C LYS A 92 -0.98 -15.01 3.02
N ASP A 93 -1.06 -14.34 4.16
CA ASP A 93 -2.25 -13.57 4.58
C ASP A 93 -2.07 -12.07 4.32
N LYS A 94 -0.82 -11.59 4.33
CA LYS A 94 -0.41 -10.19 4.16
C LYS A 94 0.49 -10.04 2.93
N HIS A 95 -0.11 -9.91 1.76
CA HIS A 95 0.60 -9.79 0.47
C HIS A 95 0.74 -8.34 -0.03
N ILE A 96 0.04 -7.38 0.58
CA ILE A 96 0.08 -5.96 0.20
C ILE A 96 1.02 -5.20 1.14
N THR A 97 2.06 -4.56 0.60
CA THR A 97 2.98 -3.76 1.42
C THR A 97 2.58 -2.29 1.46
N LEU A 98 3.10 -1.53 2.44
CA LEU A 98 2.95 -0.07 2.48
C LEU A 98 3.38 0.60 1.18
N GLN A 99 4.48 0.14 0.55
CA GLN A 99 4.91 0.67 -0.74
C GLN A 99 3.91 0.37 -1.87
N ASN A 100 3.18 -0.76 -1.81
CA ASN A 100 2.12 -1.04 -2.77
C ASN A 100 0.97 -0.04 -2.61
N ILE A 101 0.48 0.17 -1.39
CA ILE A 101 -0.60 1.12 -1.13
C ILE A 101 -0.20 2.55 -1.48
N HIS A 102 1.03 2.95 -1.15
CA HIS A 102 1.57 4.24 -1.59
C HIS A 102 1.52 4.41 -3.11
N ASN A 103 1.88 3.37 -3.86
CA ASN A 103 1.77 3.39 -5.32
C ASN A 103 0.32 3.45 -5.81
N PHE A 104 -0.60 2.72 -5.17
CA PHE A 104 -2.03 2.75 -5.48
C PHE A 104 -2.58 4.16 -5.31
N LEU A 105 -2.30 4.81 -4.17
CA LEU A 105 -2.69 6.19 -3.90
C LEU A 105 -2.08 7.17 -4.91
N LYS A 106 -0.79 7.00 -5.25
CA LYS A 106 -0.12 7.81 -6.26
C LYS A 106 -0.78 7.68 -7.63
N LEU A 107 -1.28 6.50 -7.99
CA LEU A 107 -2.03 6.28 -9.23
C LEU A 107 -3.44 6.87 -9.13
N LEU A 108 -4.10 6.72 -7.98
CA LEU A 108 -5.45 7.22 -7.70
C LEU A 108 -5.54 8.75 -7.77
N THR A 109 -4.48 9.48 -7.46
CA THR A 109 -4.45 10.95 -7.49
C THR A 109 -3.65 11.51 -8.66
N ARG A 110 -3.11 10.66 -9.54
CA ARG A 110 -2.13 11.05 -10.56
C ARG A 110 -2.67 12.12 -11.51
N LYS A 111 -1.94 13.24 -11.63
CA LYS A 111 -2.22 14.32 -12.60
C LYS A 111 -3.69 14.77 -12.56
N SER A 112 -4.22 14.96 -11.37
CA SER A 112 -5.62 15.32 -11.18
C SER A 112 -5.80 16.22 -9.96
N ASP A 113 -6.89 16.96 -9.94
CA ASP A 113 -7.28 17.85 -8.84
C ASP A 113 -7.47 17.10 -7.52
N LEU A 114 -7.62 15.77 -7.54
CA LEU A 114 -7.61 14.93 -6.34
C LEU A 114 -6.28 15.02 -5.56
N ALA A 115 -5.16 15.31 -6.24
CA ALA A 115 -3.86 15.46 -5.59
C ALA A 115 -3.76 16.72 -4.73
N GLU A 116 -4.64 17.71 -4.98
CA GLU A 116 -4.68 18.98 -4.24
C GLU A 116 -5.57 18.90 -3.00
N LEU A 117 -6.36 17.82 -2.87
CA LEU A 117 -7.23 17.62 -1.72
C LEU A 117 -6.41 17.41 -0.43
N PRO A 118 -6.94 17.83 0.73
CA PRO A 118 -6.37 17.49 2.02
C PRO A 118 -6.19 15.97 2.18
N LYS A 119 -5.13 15.56 2.87
CA LYS A 119 -4.78 14.13 3.04
C LYS A 119 -5.91 13.32 3.68
N GLU A 120 -6.67 13.92 4.59
CA GLU A 120 -7.84 13.33 5.25
C GLU A 120 -8.95 13.05 4.24
N LYS A 121 -9.12 13.93 3.24
CA LYS A 121 -10.11 13.75 2.18
C LYS A 121 -9.70 12.65 1.21
N ILE A 122 -8.42 12.59 0.84
CA ILE A 122 -7.88 11.50 0.03
C ILE A 122 -8.03 10.16 0.77
N LEU A 123 -7.78 10.13 2.08
CA LEU A 123 -8.01 8.95 2.93
C LEU A 123 -9.48 8.51 2.88
N TYR A 124 -10.42 9.43 3.10
CA TYR A 124 -11.87 9.15 3.02
C TYR A 124 -12.25 8.56 1.66
N ILE A 125 -11.84 9.20 0.56
CA ILE A 125 -12.14 8.74 -0.80
C ILE A 125 -11.56 7.34 -1.04
N SER A 126 -10.32 7.11 -0.60
CA SER A 126 -9.64 5.82 -0.77
C SER A 126 -10.33 4.71 0.04
N LEU A 127 -10.68 4.99 1.29
CA LEU A 127 -11.42 4.05 2.15
C LEU A 127 -12.76 3.70 1.51
N TYR A 128 -13.54 4.70 1.11
CA TYR A 128 -14.84 4.49 0.46
C TYR A 128 -14.69 3.63 -0.80
N TYR A 129 -13.83 4.05 -1.73
CA TYR A 129 -13.67 3.38 -3.02
C TYR A 129 -13.28 1.91 -2.90
N PHE A 130 -12.26 1.61 -2.09
CA PHE A 130 -11.79 0.22 -1.95
C PHE A 130 -12.71 -0.62 -1.06
N ASN A 131 -13.42 -0.03 -0.08
CA ASN A 131 -14.43 -0.76 0.68
C ASN A 131 -15.63 -1.12 -0.19
N GLU A 132 -16.11 -0.23 -1.06
CA GLU A 132 -17.18 -0.56 -2.00
C GLU A 132 -16.79 -1.76 -2.88
N ILE A 133 -15.56 -1.79 -3.41
CA ILE A 133 -15.05 -2.94 -4.18
C ILE A 133 -15.04 -4.23 -3.35
N LYS A 134 -14.52 -4.17 -2.11
CA LYS A 134 -14.50 -5.31 -1.20
C LYS A 134 -15.91 -5.80 -0.86
N ASN A 135 -16.86 -4.90 -0.67
CA ASN A 135 -18.25 -5.21 -0.34
C ASN A 135 -18.98 -5.89 -1.51
N ILE A 136 -18.69 -5.46 -2.75
CA ILE A 136 -19.27 -6.04 -3.97
C ILE A 136 -18.67 -7.41 -4.29
N LEU A 137 -17.37 -7.61 -3.99
CA LEU A 137 -16.61 -8.83 -4.31
C LEU A 137 -15.85 -9.40 -3.10
N PRO A 138 -16.53 -9.79 -2.00
CA PRO A 138 -15.87 -10.16 -0.74
C PRO A 138 -15.02 -11.44 -0.85
N ASN A 139 -15.48 -12.41 -1.63
CA ASN A 139 -14.76 -13.68 -1.85
C ASN A 139 -13.51 -13.43 -2.70
N GLN A 140 -13.64 -12.65 -3.77
CA GLN A 140 -12.51 -12.30 -4.65
C GLN A 140 -11.48 -11.43 -3.94
N TRP A 141 -11.91 -10.61 -2.97
CA TRP A 141 -11.00 -9.82 -2.15
C TRP A 141 -10.18 -10.69 -1.19
N SER A 142 -10.82 -11.66 -0.54
CA SER A 142 -10.21 -12.48 0.52
C SER A 142 -9.42 -13.68 0.00
N GLU A 143 -9.80 -14.29 -1.13
CA GLU A 143 -9.18 -15.52 -1.64
C GLU A 143 -8.08 -15.24 -2.70
N TYR A 144 -6.94 -14.67 -2.26
CA TYR A 144 -5.80 -14.26 -3.10
C TYR A 144 -5.28 -15.33 -4.10
N LYS A 145 -5.41 -16.61 -3.76
CA LYS A 145 -4.96 -17.71 -4.62
C LYS A 145 -5.91 -18.02 -5.77
N LYS A 146 -7.22 -17.89 -5.54
CA LYS A 146 -8.26 -18.20 -6.52
C LYS A 146 -8.61 -16.99 -7.38
N TYR A 147 -8.39 -15.78 -6.87
CA TYR A 147 -8.74 -14.56 -7.56
C TYR A 147 -7.60 -13.57 -7.61
N ARG A 148 -7.57 -12.78 -8.68
CA ARG A 148 -6.53 -11.78 -8.94
C ARG A 148 -6.90 -10.38 -8.47
N LEU A 149 -8.09 -10.18 -7.89
CA LEU A 149 -8.59 -8.86 -7.50
C LEU A 149 -7.58 -8.06 -6.65
N THR A 150 -6.98 -8.70 -5.66
CA THR A 150 -5.96 -8.08 -4.78
C THR A 150 -4.51 -8.28 -5.26
N HIS A 151 -4.30 -8.71 -6.51
CA HIS A 151 -2.96 -8.72 -7.09
C HIS A 151 -2.54 -7.29 -7.42
N ILE A 152 -1.24 -6.99 -7.26
CA ILE A 152 -0.70 -5.62 -7.40
C ILE A 152 -1.06 -4.98 -8.76
N VAL A 153 -1.04 -5.76 -9.84
CA VAL A 153 -1.40 -5.30 -11.20
C VAL A 153 -2.87 -4.89 -11.26
N CYS A 154 -3.76 -5.66 -10.64
CA CYS A 154 -5.20 -5.38 -10.59
C CYS A 154 -5.50 -4.19 -9.67
N LEU A 155 -4.88 -4.09 -8.50
CA LEU A 155 -5.04 -2.94 -7.60
C LEU A 155 -4.49 -1.65 -8.21
N ASN A 156 -3.39 -1.71 -8.98
CA ASN A 156 -2.94 -0.58 -9.78
C ASN A 156 -3.99 -0.17 -10.82
N ALA A 157 -4.55 -1.14 -11.55
CA ALA A 157 -5.58 -0.89 -12.56
C ALA A 157 -6.84 -0.26 -11.95
N LEU A 158 -7.29 -0.79 -10.81
CA LEU A 158 -8.40 -0.23 -10.02
C LEU A 158 -8.09 1.19 -9.55
N SER A 159 -6.85 1.49 -9.16
CA SER A 159 -6.47 2.85 -8.77
C SER A 159 -6.52 3.82 -9.95
N ILE A 160 -6.06 3.40 -11.12
CA ILE A 160 -6.10 4.20 -12.34
C ILE A 160 -7.55 4.43 -12.80
N ALA A 161 -8.38 3.38 -12.84
CA ALA A 161 -9.80 3.52 -13.16
C ALA A 161 -10.54 4.36 -12.11
N GLY A 162 -10.21 4.15 -10.82
CA GLY A 162 -10.72 4.91 -9.69
C GLY A 162 -10.47 6.40 -9.83
N ASN A 163 -9.28 6.82 -10.28
CA ASN A 163 -8.99 8.24 -10.55
C ASN A 163 -10.05 8.85 -11.48
N THR A 164 -10.33 8.21 -12.62
CA THR A 164 -11.33 8.68 -13.58
C THR A 164 -12.74 8.69 -12.99
N ILE A 165 -13.17 7.59 -12.36
CA ILE A 165 -14.53 7.48 -11.80
C ILE A 165 -14.75 8.50 -10.68
N ILE A 166 -13.79 8.66 -9.80
CA ILE A 166 -13.90 9.58 -8.66
C ILE A 166 -13.96 11.01 -9.19
N LEU A 167 -13.09 11.40 -10.13
CA LEU A 167 -13.10 12.73 -10.72
C LEU A 167 -14.44 13.08 -11.38
N GLU A 168 -15.01 12.15 -12.17
CA GLU A 168 -16.31 12.35 -12.83
C GLU A 168 -17.49 12.44 -11.84
N ASN A 169 -17.27 12.08 -10.56
CA ASN A 169 -18.31 12.01 -9.53
C ASN A 169 -17.95 12.80 -8.26
N TYR A 170 -16.93 13.66 -8.33
CA TYR A 170 -16.51 14.53 -7.24
C TYR A 170 -16.90 15.97 -7.55
N ASN A 171 -17.59 16.62 -6.62
CA ASN A 171 -17.93 18.02 -6.74
C ASN A 171 -16.94 18.85 -5.91
N PHE A 172 -16.03 19.54 -6.59
CA PHE A 172 -14.98 20.35 -5.95
C PHE A 172 -15.53 21.59 -5.23
N SER A 173 -16.63 22.16 -5.71
CA SER A 173 -17.26 23.34 -5.07
C SER A 173 -17.88 23.00 -3.71
N SER A 174 -18.52 21.84 -3.59
CA SER A 174 -19.12 21.34 -2.34
C SER A 174 -18.19 20.43 -1.55
N ASN A 175 -17.04 20.06 -2.11
CA ASN A 175 -16.09 19.10 -1.54
C ASN A 175 -16.73 17.74 -1.19
N GLN A 176 -17.69 17.29 -2.01
CA GLN A 176 -18.48 16.06 -1.79
C GLN A 176 -18.27 15.03 -2.90
N LEU A 177 -18.19 13.77 -2.48
CA LEU A 177 -18.15 12.60 -3.34
C LEU A 177 -19.58 12.08 -3.55
N ASN A 178 -20.00 11.86 -4.79
CA ASN A 178 -21.30 11.26 -5.08
C ASN A 178 -21.26 9.74 -4.85
N ASN A 179 -21.39 9.36 -3.58
CA ASN A 179 -21.31 7.97 -3.12
C ASN A 179 -22.31 7.06 -3.86
N THR A 180 -23.57 7.48 -4.02
CA THR A 180 -24.62 6.65 -4.64
C THR A 180 -24.31 6.33 -6.10
N LYS A 181 -23.84 7.32 -6.86
CA LYS A 181 -23.45 7.12 -8.26
C LYS A 181 -22.21 6.24 -8.38
N ILE A 182 -21.21 6.41 -7.51
CA ILE A 182 -20.02 5.56 -7.51
C ILE A 182 -20.37 4.11 -7.17
N SER A 183 -21.18 3.87 -6.15
CA SER A 183 -21.60 2.51 -5.77
C SER A 183 -22.29 1.81 -6.94
N LYS A 184 -23.22 2.51 -7.61
CA LYS A 184 -23.90 2.00 -8.82
C LYS A 184 -22.94 1.72 -9.98
N ILE A 185 -21.94 2.57 -10.21
CA ILE A 185 -20.94 2.35 -11.27
C ILE A 185 -20.06 1.14 -10.93
N LEU A 186 -19.68 1.00 -9.67
CA LEU A 186 -18.80 -0.08 -9.21
C LEU A 186 -19.44 -1.46 -9.26
N THR A 187 -20.78 -1.60 -9.24
CA THR A 187 -21.42 -2.92 -9.37
C THR A 187 -21.04 -3.64 -10.66
N ASN A 188 -20.74 -2.89 -11.73
CA ASN A 188 -20.29 -3.45 -13.01
C ASN A 188 -18.95 -4.20 -12.91
N ILE A 189 -18.21 -4.09 -11.81
CA ILE A 189 -16.99 -4.86 -11.54
C ILE A 189 -17.24 -6.37 -11.47
N GLN A 190 -18.49 -6.77 -11.18
CA GLN A 190 -18.93 -8.17 -11.11
C GLN A 190 -18.91 -8.85 -12.49
N ASN A 191 -18.95 -8.07 -13.57
CA ASN A 191 -18.95 -8.60 -14.95
C ASN A 191 -17.55 -9.05 -15.41
N ILE A 192 -16.52 -8.80 -14.60
CA ILE A 192 -15.13 -9.14 -14.92
C ILE A 192 -14.79 -10.48 -14.28
N ASP A 193 -14.20 -11.38 -15.07
CA ASP A 193 -13.65 -12.62 -14.54
C ASP A 193 -12.34 -12.34 -13.77
N TRP A 194 -12.44 -12.36 -12.45
CA TRP A 194 -11.31 -12.18 -11.53
C TRP A 194 -10.55 -13.47 -11.25
N SER A 195 -10.92 -14.61 -11.83
CA SER A 195 -10.28 -15.90 -11.58
C SER A 195 -8.77 -15.86 -11.85
N SER A 196 -8.00 -16.58 -11.03
CA SER A 196 -6.56 -16.82 -11.25
C SER A 196 -6.26 -17.63 -12.51
N GLU A 197 -7.26 -18.34 -13.02
CA GLU A 197 -7.16 -19.16 -14.24
C GLU A 197 -7.70 -18.45 -15.48
N GLY A 198 -8.37 -17.31 -15.30
CA GLY A 198 -8.94 -16.51 -16.38
C GLY A 198 -7.92 -15.68 -17.15
N SER A 199 -8.43 -14.79 -18.00
CA SER A 199 -7.63 -13.93 -18.90
C SER A 199 -6.64 -13.02 -18.16
N LEU A 200 -6.97 -12.62 -16.93
CA LEU A 200 -6.11 -11.77 -16.09
C LEU A 200 -4.79 -12.45 -15.67
N LYS A 201 -4.68 -13.77 -15.83
CA LYS A 201 -3.47 -14.56 -15.49
C LYS A 201 -2.20 -14.01 -16.14
N TYR A 202 -2.32 -13.51 -17.36
CA TYR A 202 -1.20 -13.07 -18.19
C TYR A 202 -0.78 -11.62 -17.94
N LEU A 203 -1.54 -10.87 -17.15
CA LEU A 203 -1.24 -9.47 -16.86
C LEU A 203 -0.05 -9.33 -15.91
N LYS A 204 0.96 -8.58 -16.35
CA LYS A 204 2.19 -8.32 -15.59
C LYS A 204 2.66 -6.88 -15.78
N GLY A 205 3.04 -6.23 -14.69
CA GLY A 205 3.63 -4.89 -14.71
C GLY A 205 2.64 -3.75 -14.99
N VAL A 206 3.21 -2.56 -15.19
CA VAL A 206 2.46 -1.30 -15.27
C VAL A 206 1.66 -1.20 -16.57
N SER A 207 2.22 -1.63 -17.70
CA SER A 207 1.51 -1.59 -19.00
C SER A 207 0.22 -2.40 -18.98
N SER A 208 0.24 -3.60 -18.39
CA SER A 208 -0.96 -4.41 -18.18
C SER A 208 -1.95 -3.76 -17.21
N SER A 209 -1.46 -3.01 -16.21
CA SER A 209 -2.33 -2.26 -15.30
C SER A 209 -3.09 -1.15 -16.03
N ASN A 210 -2.43 -0.44 -16.95
CA ASN A 210 -3.07 0.60 -17.77
C ASN A 210 -4.12 0.02 -18.73
N PHE A 211 -3.82 -1.12 -19.37
CA PHE A 211 -4.76 -1.79 -20.27
C PHE A 211 -6.03 -2.22 -19.51
N LEU A 212 -5.85 -2.94 -18.39
CA LEU A 212 -6.98 -3.34 -17.56
C LEU A 212 -7.75 -2.14 -17.01
N ALA A 213 -7.09 -1.02 -16.69
CA ALA A 213 -7.77 0.19 -16.25
C ALA A 213 -8.69 0.77 -17.33
N ALA A 214 -8.27 0.77 -18.60
CA ALA A 214 -9.10 1.23 -19.71
C ALA A 214 -10.33 0.34 -19.91
N ASP A 215 -10.16 -0.98 -19.79
CA ASP A 215 -11.26 -1.94 -19.84
C ASP A 215 -12.22 -1.74 -18.66
N LEU A 216 -11.70 -1.54 -17.44
CA LEU A 216 -12.48 -1.23 -16.25
C LEU A 216 -13.32 0.03 -16.44
N VAL A 217 -12.73 1.14 -16.88
CA VAL A 217 -13.46 2.39 -17.14
C VAL A 217 -14.56 2.18 -18.18
N THR A 218 -14.28 1.41 -19.24
CA THR A 218 -15.28 1.10 -20.26
C THR A 218 -16.43 0.24 -19.70
N SER A 219 -16.11 -0.77 -18.89
CA SER A 219 -17.10 -1.63 -18.23
C SER A 219 -17.96 -0.86 -17.23
N PHE A 220 -17.36 0.11 -16.53
CA PHE A 220 -18.04 0.95 -15.55
C PHE A 220 -19.01 1.97 -16.16
N LYS A 221 -18.84 2.31 -17.44
CA LYS A 221 -19.71 3.24 -18.18
C LYS A 221 -20.89 2.57 -18.89
N LYS A 222 -20.96 1.23 -18.90
CA LYS A 222 -22.10 0.46 -19.42
C LYS A 222 -23.23 0.40 -18.41
#